data_AF-A0A7S2MUK6-F1
#
_entry.id   AF-A0A7S2MUK6-F1
#
_cell.length_a   1.000
_cell.length_b   1.000
_cell.length_c   1.000
_cell.angle_alpha   90.00
_cell.angle_beta   90.00
_cell.angle_gamma   90.00
#
_symmetry.space_group_name_H-M   'P 1'
#
loop_
_entity.id
_entity.type
_entity.pdbx_description
1 polymer ?
#
loop_
_entity_poly.entity_id
_entity_poly.type
_entity_poly.pdbx_seq_one_letter_code
_entity_poly.pdbx_strand_id
1 'polypeptide(L)'
;ASRACIPCTAVSCSAMAHQEPRALDGLSDAAREGSLEVRIPVQPDVVEWATGFLAGAAYGLTSVVVGQPLDTVKTRMQARPDSLNMGTCRVTLDLARSQGVRGLYRGGMPVFLGGTLFRSAQFGVYEVALRQLRDRAPAWRFGGVLDWQVALAGAAGGVARGLIEAPFDFVKVSKQVEQKWTPGLLFSGSGVTILRNAGLFCAFSVYRDIIPPLIPGGLSAFWTGALCSNLGWLTIWPLDVIKSQR
;
A
#
# COMPACT_ATOMS: atom_id res chain seq x y z
N ALA A 1 -17.81 0.12 -32.57
CA ALA A 1 -18.24 0.62 -31.24
C ALA A 1 -17.03 0.54 -30.31
N SER A 2 -16.40 1.69 -30.10
CA SER A 2 -15.09 1.86 -29.45
C SER A 2 -15.19 1.62 -27.94
N ARG A 3 -14.36 0.72 -27.39
CA ARG A 3 -14.13 0.56 -25.95
C ARG A 3 -12.90 1.39 -25.59
N ALA A 4 -13.10 2.42 -24.77
CA ALA A 4 -12.03 3.24 -24.23
C ALA A 4 -11.25 2.44 -23.17
N CYS A 5 -9.98 2.14 -23.44
CA CYS A 5 -9.04 1.63 -22.46
C CYS A 5 -8.53 2.78 -21.57
N ILE A 6 -8.63 2.58 -20.26
CA ILE A 6 -8.13 3.47 -19.22
C ILE A 6 -6.61 3.25 -19.10
N PRO A 7 -5.75 4.30 -19.10
CA PRO A 7 -4.31 4.11 -19.06
C PRO A 7 -3.83 3.77 -17.64
N CYS A 8 -3.18 2.62 -17.49
CA CYS A 8 -2.38 2.27 -16.33
C CYS A 8 -1.05 3.03 -16.39
N THR A 9 -0.89 4.05 -15.55
CA THR A 9 0.42 4.64 -15.21
C THR A 9 1.25 3.60 -14.44
N ALA A 10 2.08 2.86 -15.16
CA ALA A 10 3.09 1.97 -14.59
C ALA A 10 4.47 2.47 -15.06
N VAL A 11 5.16 3.18 -14.18
CA VAL A 11 6.57 3.52 -14.30
C VAL A 11 7.36 2.22 -14.23
N SER A 12 7.72 1.65 -15.38
CA SER A 12 8.48 0.41 -15.47
C SER A 12 9.96 0.74 -15.68
N CYS A 13 10.77 0.43 -14.69
CA CYS A 13 12.23 0.41 -14.80
C CYS A 13 12.64 -1.03 -15.14
N SER A 14 13.14 -1.25 -16.36
CA SER A 14 13.73 -2.52 -16.80
C SER A 14 15.07 -2.25 -17.49
N ALA A 15 16.14 -2.72 -16.86
CA ALA A 15 17.44 -3.03 -17.44
C ALA A 15 17.74 -4.45 -16.94
N MET A 16 18.36 -5.40 -17.63
CA MET A 16 19.02 -5.51 -18.92
C MET A 16 19.27 -7.03 -19.05
N ALA A 17 18.95 -7.67 -20.17
CA ALA A 17 19.47 -9.00 -20.47
C ALA A 17 19.69 -9.17 -21.97
N HIS A 18 20.88 -9.65 -22.30
CA HIS A 18 21.49 -9.76 -23.62
C HIS A 18 20.69 -10.60 -24.63
N GLN A 19 20.73 -10.14 -25.89
CA GLN A 19 20.38 -10.80 -27.17
C GLN A 19 21.15 -12.13 -27.37
N GLU A 20 20.64 -13.16 -28.08
CA GLU A 20 20.62 -13.28 -29.56
C GLU A 20 19.81 -14.55 -30.07
N PRO A 21 19.64 -14.85 -31.38
CA PRO A 21 18.36 -14.74 -32.09
C PRO A 21 17.70 -16.08 -32.56
N ARG A 22 16.36 -16.11 -32.65
CA ARG A 22 15.54 -17.10 -33.40
C ARG A 22 14.37 -16.39 -34.11
N ALA A 23 14.69 -15.52 -35.06
CA ALA A 23 13.75 -14.51 -35.56
C ALA A 23 13.09 -14.79 -36.93
N LEU A 24 13.22 -15.97 -37.54
CA LEU A 24 12.79 -16.13 -38.95
C LEU A 24 11.56 -17.03 -39.22
N ASP A 25 11.08 -17.80 -38.25
CA ASP A 25 9.92 -18.69 -38.49
C ASP A 25 8.56 -18.13 -37.99
N GLY A 26 8.55 -17.11 -37.13
CA GLY A 26 7.33 -16.54 -36.54
C GLY A 26 6.66 -15.40 -37.32
N LEU A 27 7.30 -14.93 -38.41
CA LEU A 27 6.82 -13.75 -39.15
C LEU A 27 5.58 -14.03 -40.02
N SER A 28 5.37 -15.29 -40.41
CA SER A 28 4.22 -15.70 -41.23
C SER A 28 2.92 -15.76 -40.42
N ASP A 29 2.99 -16.13 -39.14
CA ASP A 29 1.80 -16.31 -38.30
C ASP A 29 1.34 -14.99 -37.66
N ALA A 30 2.27 -14.08 -37.36
CA ALA A 30 1.98 -12.77 -36.78
C ALA A 30 1.23 -11.81 -37.73
N ALA A 31 1.25 -12.06 -39.05
CA ALA A 31 0.55 -11.22 -40.02
C ALA A 31 -0.97 -11.47 -40.07
N ARG A 32 -1.49 -12.56 -39.49
CA ARG A 32 -2.93 -12.88 -39.47
C ARG A 32 -3.68 -12.33 -38.27
N GLU A 33 -2.99 -11.88 -37.23
CA GLU A 33 -3.60 -11.37 -36.00
C GLU A 33 -3.19 -9.90 -35.82
N GLY A 34 -4.03 -8.98 -36.32
CA GLY A 34 -3.78 -7.54 -36.39
C GLY A 34 -3.74 -6.82 -35.04
N SER A 35 -2.81 -7.20 -34.17
CA SER A 35 -2.56 -6.56 -32.87
C SER A 35 -1.12 -6.79 -32.42
N LEU A 36 -0.16 -6.28 -33.19
CA LEU A 36 1.21 -6.09 -32.72
C LEU A 36 1.24 -4.79 -31.89
N GLU A 37 0.93 -4.88 -30.58
CA GLU A 37 1.14 -3.76 -29.64
C GLU A 37 2.65 -3.57 -29.47
N VAL A 38 3.24 -2.73 -30.31
CA VAL A 38 4.63 -2.28 -30.17
C VAL A 38 4.71 -1.43 -28.91
N ARG A 39 5.11 -2.05 -27.80
CA ARG A 39 5.43 -1.36 -26.55
C ARG A 39 6.78 -0.68 -26.68
N ILE A 40 6.77 0.55 -27.15
CA ILE A 40 7.97 1.41 -27.20
C ILE A 40 8.45 1.64 -25.77
N PRO A 41 9.73 1.41 -25.45
CA PRO A 41 10.30 1.84 -24.18
C PRO A 41 10.40 3.37 -24.18
N VAL A 42 9.42 4.03 -23.57
CA VAL A 42 9.45 5.48 -23.34
C VAL A 42 10.52 5.75 -22.29
N GLN A 43 11.61 6.41 -22.69
CA GLN A 43 12.51 7.01 -21.71
C GLN A 43 11.71 8.13 -21.03
N PRO A 44 11.49 8.07 -19.71
CA PRO A 44 10.68 9.05 -19.03
C PRO A 44 11.35 10.43 -19.14
N ASP A 45 10.66 11.37 -19.76
CA ASP A 45 11.11 12.74 -19.87
C ASP A 45 11.04 13.42 -18.49
N VAL A 46 11.79 14.51 -18.31
CA VAL A 46 11.86 15.22 -17.02
C VAL A 46 10.46 15.68 -16.56
N VAL A 47 9.53 15.93 -17.48
CA VAL A 47 8.15 16.34 -17.15
C VAL A 47 7.35 15.16 -16.59
N GLU A 48 7.52 13.94 -17.13
CA GLU A 48 6.90 12.73 -16.58
C GLU A 48 7.38 12.44 -15.14
N TRP A 49 8.68 12.58 -14.87
CA TRP A 49 9.21 12.46 -13.51
C TRP A 49 8.65 13.52 -12.56
N ALA A 50 8.59 14.77 -13.01
CA ALA A 50 8.09 15.88 -12.20
C ALA A 50 6.59 15.72 -11.89
N THR A 51 5.78 15.33 -12.87
CA THR A 51 4.35 15.10 -12.70
C THR A 51 4.08 13.93 -11.75
N GLY A 52 4.80 12.82 -11.87
CA GLY A 52 4.72 11.69 -10.93
C GLY A 52 5.09 12.08 -9.50
N PHE A 53 6.16 12.87 -9.32
CA PHE A 53 6.58 13.35 -8.00
C PHE A 53 5.54 14.29 -7.37
N LEU A 54 5.02 15.25 -8.13
CA LEU A 54 4.01 16.20 -7.67
C LEU A 54 2.70 15.48 -7.31
N ALA A 55 2.26 14.52 -8.12
CA ALA A 55 1.09 13.69 -7.83
C ALA A 55 1.29 12.90 -6.53
N GLY A 56 2.46 12.29 -6.33
CA GLY A 56 2.81 11.57 -5.11
C GLY A 56 2.87 12.48 -3.87
N ALA A 57 3.38 13.70 -4.02
CA ALA A 57 3.43 14.70 -2.94
C ALA A 57 2.04 15.20 -2.57
N ALA A 58 1.19 15.51 -3.56
CA ALA A 58 -0.18 15.93 -3.34
C ALA A 58 -1.01 14.82 -2.65
N TYR A 59 -0.78 13.57 -3.04
CA TYR A 59 -1.36 12.40 -2.38
C TYR A 59 -0.94 12.30 -0.91
N GLY A 60 0.37 12.43 -0.63
CA GLY A 60 0.90 12.41 0.73
C GLY A 60 0.34 13.52 1.60
N LEU A 61 0.25 14.75 1.08
CA LEU A 61 -0.33 15.89 1.79
C LEU A 61 -1.80 15.65 2.11
N THR A 62 -2.59 15.23 1.12
CA THR A 62 -4.03 14.96 1.29
C THR A 62 -4.26 13.88 2.34
N SER A 63 -3.45 12.83 2.33
CA SER A 63 -3.51 11.74 3.31
C SER A 63 -3.24 12.24 4.74
N VAL A 64 -2.36 13.21 4.94
CA VAL A 64 -2.05 13.77 6.26
C VAL A 64 -3.14 14.75 6.71
N VAL A 65 -3.62 15.62 5.81
CA VAL A 65 -4.67 16.59 6.12
C VAL A 65 -5.96 15.88 6.55
N VAL A 66 -6.35 14.82 5.84
CA VAL A 66 -7.61 14.11 6.10
C VAL A 66 -7.44 12.98 7.12
N GLY A 67 -6.37 12.20 7.03
CA GLY A 67 -6.19 10.97 7.81
C GLY A 67 -5.62 11.20 9.22
N GLN A 68 -4.69 12.13 9.39
CA GLN A 68 -4.02 12.35 10.67
C GLN A 68 -4.96 12.69 11.85
N PRO A 69 -6.00 13.55 11.72
CA PRO A 69 -6.89 13.82 12.84
C PRO A 69 -7.63 12.56 13.31
N LEU A 70 -8.06 11.71 12.38
CA LEU A 70 -8.73 10.44 12.69
C LEU A 70 -7.78 9.44 13.35
N ASP A 71 -6.54 9.36 12.87
CA ASP A 71 -5.48 8.53 13.45
C ASP A 71 -5.20 8.93 14.90
N THR A 72 -5.05 10.22 15.18
CA THR A 72 -4.77 10.74 16.53
C THR A 72 -5.91 10.45 17.51
N VAL A 73 -7.17 10.57 17.07
CA VAL A 73 -8.33 10.23 17.89
C VAL A 73 -8.36 8.73 18.14
N LYS A 74 -8.13 7.90 17.12
CA LYS A 74 -8.09 6.44 17.24
C LYS A 74 -7.01 5.98 18.23
N THR A 75 -5.78 6.47 18.11
CA THR A 75 -4.68 6.04 19.00
C THR A 75 -4.92 6.47 20.44
N ARG A 76 -5.48 7.66 20.68
CA ARG A 76 -5.90 8.06 22.04
C ARG A 76 -7.00 7.20 22.62
N MET A 77 -7.99 6.84 21.80
CA MET A 77 -9.07 5.96 22.22
C MET A 77 -8.54 4.58 22.60
N GLN A 78 -7.59 4.06 21.83
CA GLN A 78 -6.95 2.77 22.10
C GLN A 78 -6.00 2.81 23.31
N ALA A 79 -5.35 3.95 23.58
CA ALA A 79 -4.41 4.10 24.69
C ALA A 79 -5.09 4.37 26.06
N ARG A 80 -6.36 4.79 26.10
CA ARG A 80 -7.07 5.13 27.34
C ARG A 80 -8.34 4.29 27.50
N PRO A 81 -8.40 3.31 28.43
CA PRO A 81 -9.60 2.50 28.64
C PRO A 81 -10.85 3.34 29.00
N ASP A 82 -10.69 4.44 29.76
CA ASP A 82 -11.80 5.33 30.15
C ASP A 82 -12.45 6.07 28.97
N SER A 83 -11.72 6.20 27.86
CA SER A 83 -12.20 6.94 26.68
C SER A 83 -13.17 6.15 25.81
N LEU A 84 -13.27 4.83 26.00
CA LEU A 84 -14.24 3.95 25.32
C LEU A 84 -15.68 4.32 25.69
N ASN A 85 -15.91 4.78 26.93
CA ASN A 85 -17.22 5.18 27.43
C ASN A 85 -17.64 6.60 27.01
N MET A 86 -16.70 7.43 26.54
CA MET A 86 -16.98 8.84 26.21
C MET A 86 -17.48 9.04 24.77
N GLY A 87 -17.20 8.09 23.86
CA GLY A 87 -17.53 8.18 22.45
C GLY A 87 -16.58 9.08 21.64
N THR A 88 -16.41 8.78 20.34
CA THR A 88 -15.42 9.42 19.45
C THR A 88 -15.57 10.94 19.35
N CYS A 89 -16.81 11.44 19.30
CA CYS A 89 -17.07 12.88 19.19
C CYS A 89 -16.60 13.65 20.42
N ARG A 90 -16.80 13.10 21.62
CA ARG A 90 -16.41 13.74 22.88
C ARG A 90 -14.89 13.77 23.04
N VAL A 91 -14.21 12.68 22.70
CA VAL A 91 -12.73 12.62 22.68
C VAL A 91 -12.14 13.65 21.70
N THR A 92 -12.78 13.80 20.54
CA THR A 92 -12.35 14.79 19.53
C THR A 92 -12.52 16.23 20.03
N LEU A 93 -13.68 16.53 20.63
CA LEU A 93 -13.99 17.84 21.22
C LEU A 93 -13.05 18.18 22.38
N ASP A 94 -12.79 17.24 23.28
CA ASP A 94 -11.90 17.43 24.41
C ASP A 94 -10.45 17.64 23.95
N LEU A 95 -10.01 16.94 22.90
CA LEU A 95 -8.69 17.13 22.30
C LEU A 95 -8.58 18.51 21.64
N ALA A 96 -9.60 18.93 20.88
CA ALA A 96 -9.64 20.23 20.24
C ALA A 96 -9.65 21.37 21.28
N ARG A 97 -10.34 21.20 22.42
CA ARG A 97 -10.39 22.20 23.50
C ARG A 97 -9.10 22.27 24.32
N SER A 98 -8.49 21.12 24.61
CA SER A 98 -7.30 21.05 25.48
C SER A 98 -5.99 21.39 24.77
N GLN A 99 -5.82 20.96 23.51
CA GLN A 99 -4.56 21.08 22.77
C GLN A 99 -4.68 21.87 21.47
N GLY A 100 -5.88 22.34 21.14
CA GLY A 100 -6.16 23.05 19.89
C GLY A 100 -6.06 22.14 18.66
N VAL A 101 -6.25 22.75 17.49
CA VAL A 101 -6.17 22.06 16.19
C VAL A 101 -4.77 21.48 15.95
N ARG A 102 -3.72 22.08 16.51
CA ARG A 102 -2.34 21.58 16.43
C ARG A 102 -2.15 20.23 17.14
N GLY A 103 -2.94 19.95 18.19
CA GLY A 103 -2.93 18.65 18.88
C GLY A 103 -3.37 17.49 17.97
N LEU A 104 -4.31 17.73 17.06
CA LEU A 104 -4.81 16.72 16.11
C LEU A 104 -3.76 16.26 15.08
N TYR A 105 -2.83 17.15 14.72
CA TYR A 105 -1.76 16.88 13.76
C TYR A 105 -0.43 16.45 14.42
N ARG A 106 -0.40 16.26 15.74
CA ARG A 106 0.80 15.85 16.47
C ARG A 106 1.26 14.47 15.99
N GLY A 107 2.51 14.37 15.55
CA GLY A 107 3.06 13.14 14.97
C GLY A 107 2.74 12.91 13.49
N GLY A 108 2.23 13.92 12.76
CA GLY A 108 1.99 13.82 11.31
C GLY A 108 3.25 13.89 10.44
N MET A 109 4.32 14.53 10.94
CA MET A 109 5.57 14.73 10.18
C MET A 109 6.23 13.42 9.68
N PRO A 110 6.37 12.36 10.52
CA PRO A 110 6.89 11.06 10.07
C PRO A 110 6.02 10.40 9.01
N VAL A 111 4.70 10.56 9.10
CA VAL A 111 3.72 10.03 8.12
C VAL A 111 3.84 10.76 6.79
N PHE A 112 4.02 12.08 6.82
CA PHE A 112 4.21 12.90 5.62
C PHE A 112 5.52 12.57 4.90
N LEU A 113 6.64 12.58 5.63
CA LEU A 113 7.98 12.38 5.06
C LEU A 113 8.20 10.95 4.55
N GLY A 114 7.61 9.97 5.23
CA GLY A 114 7.80 8.55 4.91
C GLY A 114 6.73 7.95 4.00
N GLY A 115 5.53 8.54 3.95
CA GLY A 115 4.34 7.89 3.39
C GLY A 115 4.46 7.47 1.94
N THR A 116 5.11 8.28 1.09
CA THR A 116 5.33 7.96 -0.32
C THR A 116 6.49 6.97 -0.47
N LEU A 117 7.61 7.20 0.22
CA LEU A 117 8.79 6.33 0.17
C LEU A 117 8.47 4.89 0.56
N PHE A 118 7.72 4.70 1.65
CA PHE A 118 7.37 3.36 2.15
C PHE A 118 6.47 2.62 1.17
N ARG A 119 5.54 3.33 0.53
CA ARG A 119 4.63 2.75 -0.49
C ARG A 119 5.36 2.44 -1.79
N SER A 120 6.27 3.30 -2.23
CA SER A 120 7.09 3.02 -3.41
C SER A 120 7.94 1.78 -3.20
N ALA A 121 8.59 1.64 -2.03
CA ALA A 121 9.32 0.42 -1.67
C ALA A 121 8.42 -0.82 -1.62
N GLN A 122 7.22 -0.70 -1.05
CA GLN A 122 6.20 -1.75 -0.98
C GLN A 122 5.82 -2.29 -2.38
N PHE A 123 5.45 -1.38 -3.29
CA PHE A 123 5.05 -1.75 -4.65
C PHE A 123 6.24 -2.24 -5.48
N GLY A 124 7.42 -1.64 -5.33
CA GLY A 124 8.63 -2.09 -6.03
C GLY A 124 9.00 -3.54 -5.68
N VAL A 125 9.01 -3.88 -4.38
CA VAL A 125 9.28 -5.26 -3.93
C VAL A 125 8.18 -6.22 -4.38
N TYR A 126 6.91 -5.81 -4.30
CA TYR A 126 5.80 -6.60 -4.80
C TYR A 126 5.94 -6.96 -6.28
N GLU A 127 6.27 -5.99 -7.13
CA GLU A 127 6.43 -6.22 -8.56
C GLU A 127 7.58 -7.16 -8.86
N VAL A 128 8.74 -6.96 -8.24
CA VAL A 128 9.90 -7.84 -8.43
C VAL A 128 9.59 -9.25 -7.96
N ALA A 129 9.00 -9.40 -6.77
CA ALA A 129 8.64 -10.70 -6.23
C ALA A 129 7.60 -11.43 -7.11
N LEU A 130 6.57 -10.71 -7.58
CA LEU A 130 5.54 -11.30 -8.44
C LEU A 130 6.10 -11.74 -9.79
N ARG A 131 6.96 -10.92 -10.42
CA ARG A 131 7.63 -11.27 -11.68
C ARG A 131 8.45 -12.54 -11.51
N GLN A 132 9.30 -12.59 -10.47
CA GLN A 132 10.13 -13.76 -10.20
C GLN A 132 9.33 -15.04 -9.91
N LEU A 133 8.21 -14.92 -9.18
CA LEU A 133 7.33 -16.07 -8.90
C LEU A 133 6.62 -16.58 -10.16
N ARG A 134 6.16 -15.66 -11.02
CA ARG A 134 5.54 -16.03 -12.31
C ARG A 134 6.50 -16.72 -13.26
N ASP A 135 7.77 -16.31 -13.26
CA ASP A 135 8.79 -16.90 -14.15
C ASP A 135 9.27 -18.27 -13.66
N ARG A 136 9.30 -18.51 -12.34
CA ARG A 136 9.95 -19.70 -11.76
C ARG A 136 8.99 -20.75 -11.21
N ALA A 137 7.72 -20.42 -10.99
CA ALA A 137 6.79 -21.29 -10.30
C ALA A 137 5.50 -21.52 -11.10
N PRO A 138 4.88 -22.70 -10.97
CA PRO A 138 3.65 -23.01 -11.69
C PRO A 138 2.51 -22.09 -11.25
N ALA A 139 1.78 -21.57 -12.23
CA ALA A 139 0.59 -20.75 -12.00
C ALA A 139 -0.61 -21.67 -11.73
N TRP A 140 -0.96 -21.85 -10.46
CA TRP A 140 -2.17 -22.54 -10.06
C TRP A 140 -2.94 -21.68 -9.07
N ARG A 141 -4.27 -21.79 -9.10
CA ARG A 141 -5.16 -21.02 -8.25
C ARG A 141 -5.89 -21.95 -7.29
N PHE A 142 -5.81 -21.66 -5.99
CA PHE A 142 -6.60 -22.37 -4.98
C PHE A 142 -8.08 -22.15 -5.25
N GLY A 143 -8.82 -23.24 -5.47
CA GLY A 143 -10.25 -23.20 -5.77
C GLY A 143 -10.59 -22.40 -7.05
N GLY A 144 -9.64 -22.20 -7.96
CA GLY A 144 -9.81 -21.39 -9.16
C GLY A 144 -9.86 -19.88 -8.94
N VAL A 145 -9.75 -19.42 -7.68
CA VAL A 145 -9.98 -18.01 -7.31
C VAL A 145 -8.73 -17.36 -6.72
N LEU A 146 -8.04 -18.02 -5.78
CA LEU A 146 -6.91 -17.44 -5.06
C LEU A 146 -5.57 -17.76 -5.75
N ASP A 147 -4.90 -16.73 -6.26
CA ASP A 147 -3.52 -16.83 -6.77
C ASP A 147 -2.50 -16.74 -5.62
N TRP A 148 -1.79 -17.84 -5.38
CA TRP A 148 -0.80 -17.92 -4.31
C TRP A 148 0.45 -17.05 -4.58
N GLN A 149 0.79 -16.81 -5.86
CA GLN A 149 1.93 -15.99 -6.24
C GLN A 149 1.65 -14.52 -5.88
N VAL A 150 0.42 -14.07 -6.11
CA VAL A 150 -0.05 -12.73 -5.73
C VAL A 150 -0.06 -12.56 -4.22
N ALA A 151 -0.53 -13.57 -3.47
CA ALA A 151 -0.53 -13.55 -2.02
C ALA A 151 0.90 -13.45 -1.45
N LEU A 152 1.83 -14.27 -1.96
CA LEU A 152 3.21 -14.30 -1.50
C LEU A 152 3.97 -13.01 -1.86
N ALA A 153 3.80 -12.50 -3.08
CA ALA A 153 4.36 -11.21 -3.48
C ALA A 153 3.78 -10.06 -2.64
N GLY A 154 2.48 -10.10 -2.33
CA GLY A 154 1.82 -9.16 -1.43
C GLY A 154 2.40 -9.20 -0.02
N ALA A 155 2.65 -10.40 0.53
CA ALA A 155 3.33 -10.53 1.82
C ALA A 155 4.75 -9.93 1.78
N ALA A 156 5.54 -10.23 0.74
CA ALA A 156 6.90 -9.72 0.57
C ALA A 156 6.95 -8.18 0.50
N GLY A 157 6.07 -7.57 -0.29
CA GLY A 157 5.95 -6.10 -0.35
C GLY A 157 5.57 -5.48 0.99
N GLY A 158 4.65 -6.11 1.73
CA GLY A 158 4.26 -5.63 3.06
C GLY A 158 5.36 -5.78 4.12
N VAL A 159 6.19 -6.83 4.04
CA VAL A 159 7.39 -6.97 4.89
C VAL A 159 8.39 -5.84 4.60
N ALA A 160 8.68 -5.57 3.32
CA ALA A 160 9.60 -4.51 2.92
C ALA A 160 9.14 -3.14 3.46
N ARG A 161 7.85 -2.85 3.34
CA ARG A 161 7.25 -1.67 3.98
C ARG A 161 7.47 -1.66 5.49
N GLY A 162 7.15 -2.77 6.16
CA GLY A 162 7.26 -2.89 7.61
C GLY A 162 8.66 -2.62 8.14
N LEU A 163 9.70 -3.06 7.44
CA LEU A 163 11.10 -2.83 7.83
C LEU A 163 11.47 -1.35 7.78
N ILE A 164 10.98 -0.62 6.77
CA ILE A 164 11.27 0.80 6.61
C ILE A 164 10.39 1.64 7.55
N GLU A 165 9.12 1.27 7.72
CA GLU A 165 8.13 2.01 8.51
C GLU A 165 8.31 1.81 10.03
N ALA A 166 8.82 0.66 10.48
CA ALA A 166 8.94 0.32 11.90
C ALA A 166 9.58 1.42 12.78
N PRO A 167 10.77 1.98 12.47
CA PRO A 167 11.36 3.03 13.29
C PRO A 167 10.54 4.33 13.28
N PHE A 168 9.85 4.64 12.17
CA PHE A 168 9.02 5.85 12.05
C PHE A 168 7.70 5.71 12.80
N ASP A 169 7.07 4.54 12.76
CA ASP A 169 5.87 4.22 13.53
C ASP A 169 6.15 4.33 15.03
N PHE A 170 7.30 3.81 15.48
CA PHE A 170 7.72 3.95 16.88
C PHE A 170 7.85 5.42 17.29
N VAL A 171 8.55 6.24 16.50
CA VAL A 171 8.69 7.69 16.76
C VAL A 171 7.33 8.40 16.77
N LYS A 172 6.40 8.02 15.87
CA LYS A 172 5.04 8.56 15.83
C LYS A 172 4.30 8.24 17.12
N VAL A 173 4.28 6.96 17.54
CA VAL A 173 3.56 6.50 18.74
C VAL A 173 4.16 7.13 20.00
N SER A 174 5.49 7.17 20.15
CA SER A 174 6.14 7.81 21.31
C SER A 174 5.74 9.29 21.44
N LYS A 175 5.68 10.03 20.33
CA LYS A 175 5.25 11.45 20.33
C LYS A 175 3.77 11.64 20.65
N GLN A 176 2.92 10.68 20.29
CA GLN A 176 1.47 10.71 20.56
C GLN A 176 1.14 10.34 22.02
N VAL A 177 1.93 9.44 22.62
CA VAL A 177 1.74 8.94 24.01
C VAL A 177 2.58 9.73 25.04
N GLU A 178 3.45 10.65 24.60
CA GLU A 178 4.33 11.46 25.47
C GLU A 178 5.29 10.63 26.35
N GLN A 179 5.67 9.45 25.86
CA GLN A 179 6.64 8.58 26.54
C GLN A 179 8.08 9.03 26.28
N LYS A 180 8.96 8.96 27.29
CA LYS A 180 10.40 9.27 27.13
C LYS A 180 11.05 8.27 26.16
N TRP A 181 11.71 8.78 25.13
CA TRP A 181 12.34 7.97 24.07
C TRP A 181 13.75 7.50 24.46
N THR A 182 14.01 6.21 24.29
CA THR A 182 15.35 5.61 24.46
C THR A 182 15.74 4.91 23.15
N PRO A 183 16.93 5.19 22.56
CA PRO A 183 17.35 4.63 21.28
C PRO A 183 17.35 3.10 21.21
N GLY A 184 17.67 2.42 22.33
CA GLY A 184 17.72 0.96 22.41
C GLY A 184 16.35 0.25 22.27
N LEU A 185 15.25 0.98 22.34
CA LEU A 185 13.89 0.44 22.20
C LEU A 185 13.29 0.64 20.79
N LEU A 186 14.05 1.22 19.85
CA LEU A 186 13.55 1.63 18.52
C LEU A 186 12.94 0.48 17.71
N PHE A 187 13.41 -0.75 17.89
CA PHE A 187 12.88 -1.95 17.24
C PHE A 187 12.00 -2.82 18.13
N SER A 188 11.77 -2.41 19.38
CA SER A 188 10.89 -3.14 20.29
C SER A 188 9.45 -3.10 19.76
N GLY A 189 8.85 -4.27 19.54
CA GLY A 189 7.51 -4.39 18.95
C GLY A 189 7.44 -4.27 17.42
N SER A 190 8.56 -4.04 16.72
CA SER A 190 8.60 -3.91 15.25
C SER A 190 8.09 -5.15 14.52
N GLY A 191 8.28 -6.36 15.08
CA GLY A 191 7.80 -7.62 14.49
C GLY A 191 6.27 -7.64 14.29
N VAL A 192 5.51 -7.04 15.21
CA VAL A 192 4.04 -6.95 15.10
C VAL A 192 3.67 -5.98 13.98
N THR A 193 4.38 -4.85 13.84
CA THR A 193 4.19 -3.90 12.73
C THR A 193 4.49 -4.55 11.37
N ILE A 194 5.58 -5.31 11.28
CA ILE A 194 5.96 -6.01 10.05
C ILE A 194 4.92 -7.06 9.67
N LEU A 195 4.51 -7.90 10.62
CA LEU A 195 3.49 -8.93 10.40
C LEU A 195 2.16 -8.31 9.96
N ARG A 196 1.76 -7.23 10.62
CA ARG A 196 0.56 -6.45 10.30
C ARG A 196 0.61 -5.90 8.89
N ASN A 197 1.71 -5.29 8.49
CA ASN A 197 1.88 -4.71 7.14
C ASN A 197 1.95 -5.79 6.05
N ALA A 198 2.61 -6.92 6.33
CA ALA A 198 2.62 -8.10 5.45
C ALA A 198 1.21 -8.65 5.22
N GLY A 199 0.46 -8.88 6.30
CA GLY A 199 -0.91 -9.39 6.23
C GLY A 199 -1.86 -8.43 5.51
N LEU A 200 -1.81 -7.13 5.84
CA LEU A 200 -2.67 -6.11 5.22
C LEU A 200 -2.45 -6.03 3.70
N PHE A 201 -1.19 -6.02 3.24
CA PHE A 201 -0.92 -5.90 1.81
C PHE A 201 -1.14 -7.20 1.04
N CYS A 202 -0.89 -8.35 1.67
CA CYS A 202 -1.30 -9.65 1.14
C CYS A 202 -2.81 -9.68 0.92
N ALA A 203 -3.60 -9.37 1.95
CA ALA A 203 -5.06 -9.34 1.87
C ALA A 203 -5.55 -8.37 0.79
N PHE A 204 -5.02 -7.14 0.75
CA PHE A 204 -5.34 -6.16 -0.30
C PHE A 204 -5.04 -6.70 -1.70
N SER A 205 -3.89 -7.33 -1.90
CA SER A 205 -3.46 -7.85 -3.21
C SER A 205 -4.36 -8.99 -3.67
N VAL A 206 -4.76 -9.87 -2.75
CA VAL A 206 -5.70 -10.96 -2.99
C VAL A 206 -7.09 -10.41 -3.34
N TYR A 207 -7.62 -9.48 -2.55
CA TYR A 207 -8.92 -8.88 -2.83
C TYR A 207 -8.96 -8.15 -4.17
N ARG A 208 -7.86 -7.48 -4.55
CA ARG A 208 -7.73 -6.83 -5.84
C ARG A 208 -7.79 -7.81 -7.02
N ASP A 209 -7.33 -9.05 -6.84
CA ASP A 209 -7.40 -10.09 -7.88
C ASP A 209 -8.80 -10.73 -7.95
N ILE A 210 -9.47 -10.88 -6.81
CA ILE A 210 -10.75 -11.59 -6.67
C ILE A 210 -11.97 -10.72 -6.98
N ILE A 211 -11.99 -9.45 -6.57
CA ILE A 211 -13.18 -8.60 -6.62
C ILE A 211 -13.61 -8.19 -8.04
N PRO A 212 -12.70 -7.77 -8.95
CA PRO A 212 -13.12 -7.33 -10.28
C PRO A 212 -13.86 -8.41 -11.10
N PRO A 213 -13.43 -9.69 -11.10
CA PRO A 213 -14.19 -10.76 -11.75
C PRO A 213 -15.57 -11.03 -11.14
N LEU A 214 -15.79 -10.73 -9.85
CA LEU A 214 -17.05 -11.00 -9.15
C LEU A 214 -18.16 -9.99 -9.46
N ILE A 215 -17.83 -8.80 -9.98
CA ILE A 215 -18.80 -7.71 -10.22
C ILE A 215 -18.91 -7.46 -11.74
N PRO A 216 -19.72 -8.25 -12.47
CA PRO A 216 -19.97 -8.02 -13.88
C PRO A 216 -20.72 -6.69 -14.07
N GLY A 217 -20.09 -5.75 -14.78
CA GLY A 217 -20.55 -4.36 -14.91
C GLY A 217 -19.46 -3.34 -14.54
N GLY A 218 -18.43 -3.77 -13.82
CA GLY A 218 -17.22 -3.01 -13.55
C GLY A 218 -17.40 -1.89 -12.52
N LEU A 219 -16.57 -1.91 -11.48
CA LEU A 219 -16.42 -0.77 -10.59
C LEU A 219 -15.28 0.12 -11.09
N SER A 220 -15.42 1.44 -10.91
CA SER A 220 -14.29 2.35 -11.12
C SER A 220 -13.09 1.93 -10.24
N ALA A 221 -11.87 2.22 -10.69
CA ALA A 221 -10.65 1.90 -9.94
C ALA A 221 -10.68 2.43 -8.49
N PHE A 222 -11.32 3.59 -8.28
CA PHE A 222 -11.53 4.17 -6.96
C PHE A 222 -12.36 3.27 -6.04
N TRP A 223 -13.55 2.86 -6.49
CA TRP A 223 -14.46 2.02 -5.69
C TRP A 223 -13.90 0.63 -5.44
N THR A 224 -13.27 0.01 -6.44
CA THR A 224 -12.58 -1.27 -6.27
C THR A 224 -11.47 -1.15 -5.23
N GLY A 225 -10.63 -0.12 -5.33
CA GLY A 225 -9.58 0.14 -4.36
C GLY A 225 -10.13 0.33 -2.94
N ALA A 226 -11.20 1.13 -2.80
CA ALA A 226 -11.85 1.37 -1.52
C ALA A 226 -12.40 0.08 -0.89
N LEU A 227 -13.08 -0.76 -1.66
CA LEU A 227 -13.58 -2.05 -1.17
C LEU A 227 -12.44 -2.98 -0.74
N CYS A 228 -11.41 -3.15 -1.59
CA CYS A 228 -10.24 -3.97 -1.28
C CYS A 228 -9.53 -3.48 -0.01
N SER A 229 -9.36 -2.17 0.16
CA SER A 229 -8.72 -1.59 1.34
C SER A 229 -9.53 -1.81 2.61
N ASN A 230 -10.85 -1.64 2.57
CA ASN A 230 -11.71 -1.87 3.73
C ASN A 230 -11.75 -3.35 4.11
N LEU A 231 -11.90 -4.25 3.15
CA LEU A 231 -11.88 -5.70 3.39
C LEU A 231 -10.52 -6.17 3.92
N GLY A 232 -9.43 -5.67 3.32
CA GLY A 232 -8.07 -5.90 3.82
C GLY A 232 -7.88 -5.43 5.25
N TRP A 233 -8.42 -4.25 5.60
CA TRP A 233 -8.37 -3.76 6.96
C TRP A 233 -9.21 -4.62 7.92
N LEU A 234 -10.41 -5.04 7.53
CA LEU A 234 -11.26 -5.92 8.34
C LEU A 234 -10.58 -7.27 8.63
N THR A 235 -9.85 -7.84 7.67
CA THR A 235 -9.10 -9.08 7.90
C THR A 235 -7.96 -8.93 8.90
N ILE A 236 -7.30 -7.78 8.94
CA ILE A 236 -6.18 -7.54 9.87
C ILE A 236 -6.63 -6.95 11.21
N TRP A 237 -7.86 -6.45 11.29
CA TRP A 237 -8.37 -5.73 12.47
C TRP A 237 -8.17 -6.48 13.80
N PRO A 238 -8.41 -7.80 13.92
CA PRO A 238 -8.15 -8.52 15.16
C PRO A 238 -6.68 -8.44 15.62
N LEU A 239 -5.73 -8.46 14.68
CA LEU A 239 -4.30 -8.33 14.98
C LEU A 239 -3.93 -6.89 15.40
N ASP A 240 -4.56 -5.88 14.78
CA ASP A 240 -4.41 -4.47 15.18
C ASP A 240 -4.91 -4.25 16.62
N VAL A 241 -6.00 -4.91 17.04
CA VAL A 241 -6.52 -4.82 18.42
C VAL A 241 -5.55 -5.45 19.41
N ILE A 242 -5.02 -6.64 19.14
CA ILE A 242 -4.05 -7.32 20.01
C ILE A 242 -2.78 -6.49 20.18
N LYS A 243 -2.29 -5.84 19.10
CA LYS A 243 -1.13 -4.94 19.17
C LYS A 243 -1.39 -3.76 20.12
N SER A 244 -2.60 -3.20 20.07
CA SER A 244 -2.93 -1.99 20.85
C SER A 244 -3.04 -2.20 22.36
N GLN A 245 -3.13 -3.46 22.83
CA GLN A 245 -3.27 -3.78 24.25
C GLN A 245 -1.95 -4.18 24.95
N ARG A 246 -0.81 -4.16 24.23
CA ARG A 246 0.53 -4.42 24.78
C ARG A 246 1.36 -3.15 24.82
#